data_AF-A0A8S4B6K3-F1
#
_entry.id   AF-A0A8S4B6K3-F1
#
_cell.length_a   1.000
_cell.length_b   1.000
_cell.length_c   1.000
_cell.angle_alpha   90.00
_cell.angle_beta   90.00
_cell.angle_gamma   90.00
#
_symmetry.space_group_name_H-M   'P 1'
#
loop_
_entity.id
_entity.type
_entity.pdbx_description
1 polymer ?
#
loop_
_entity_poly.entity_id
_entity_poly.type
_entity_poly.pdbx_seq_one_letter_code
_entity_poly.pdbx_strand_id
1 'polypeptide(L)'
;MIGTSDPAPQGQLRAFLSYQHCRTALDLKTGKTYLIMGSSADIRKDEDSTMYLLGENTWVEYWPTSQECKIPDSEFRPVCTGMEELVNQFEIFGCQMKRK
;
A
#
# COMPACT_ATOMS: atom_id res chain seq x y z
N MET A 1 7.36 -13.36 -12.06
CA MET A 1 6.21 -13.87 -11.29
C MET A 1 6.21 -13.17 -9.95
N ILE A 2 5.24 -12.29 -9.69
CA ILE A 2 5.04 -11.69 -8.36
C ILE A 2 4.67 -12.85 -7.42
N GLY A 3 5.52 -13.12 -6.43
CA GLY A 3 5.38 -14.27 -5.54
C GLY A 3 4.09 -14.20 -4.74
N THR A 4 3.10 -15.01 -5.10
CA THR A 4 1.75 -14.91 -4.51
C THR A 4 1.70 -15.67 -3.20
N SER A 5 2.18 -15.05 -2.13
CA SER A 5 1.85 -15.50 -0.78
C SER A 5 0.34 -15.37 -0.52
N ASP A 6 -0.35 -14.46 -1.24
CA ASP A 6 -1.82 -14.35 -1.28
C ASP A 6 -2.30 -14.42 -2.75
N PRO A 7 -3.01 -15.48 -3.16
CA PRO A 7 -3.54 -15.59 -4.52
C PRO A 7 -4.78 -14.68 -4.68
N ALA A 8 -4.71 -13.72 -5.60
CA ALA A 8 -5.81 -12.82 -5.98
C ALA A 8 -6.37 -11.93 -4.83
N PRO A 9 -5.56 -11.00 -4.29
CA PRO A 9 -6.00 -10.09 -3.23
C PRO A 9 -7.08 -9.08 -3.67
N GLN A 10 -7.22 -8.82 -4.97
CA GLN A 10 -8.13 -7.80 -5.49
C GLN A 10 -9.61 -8.14 -5.20
N GLY A 11 -10.36 -7.17 -4.67
CA GLY A 11 -11.79 -7.31 -4.37
C GLY A 11 -12.11 -8.10 -3.10
N GLN A 12 -11.09 -8.61 -2.40
CA GLN A 12 -11.28 -9.33 -1.15
C GLN A 12 -10.95 -8.44 0.06
N LEU A 13 -11.64 -8.68 1.17
CA LEU A 13 -11.32 -8.03 2.43
C LEU A 13 -10.09 -8.69 3.05
N ARG A 14 -9.19 -7.86 3.59
CA ARG A 14 -7.98 -8.29 4.30
C ARG A 14 -7.90 -7.56 5.62
N ALA A 15 -7.53 -8.28 6.68
CA ALA A 15 -7.28 -7.68 7.99
C ALA A 15 -5.84 -7.19 8.03
N PHE A 16 -5.65 -5.92 8.43
CA PHE A 16 -4.35 -5.34 8.71
C PHE A 16 -4.20 -5.17 10.22
N LEU A 17 -3.16 -5.77 10.78
CA LEU A 17 -2.83 -5.72 12.20
C LEU A 17 -1.65 -4.79 12.39
N SER A 18 -1.65 -3.98 13.45
CA SER A 18 -0.51 -3.16 13.83
C SER A 18 -0.34 -3.18 15.34
N TYR A 19 0.87 -2.92 15.82
CA TYR A 19 1.08 -2.77 17.26
C TYR A 19 0.38 -1.51 17.79
N GLN A 20 -0.15 -1.58 19.02
CA GLN A 20 -0.90 -0.49 19.63
C GLN A 20 -0.10 0.82 19.71
N HIS A 21 1.21 0.73 19.96
CA HIS A 21 2.09 1.90 20.05
C HIS A 21 2.29 2.60 18.69
N CYS A 22 2.06 1.92 17.56
CA CYS A 22 2.12 2.51 16.22
C CYS A 22 0.84 3.26 15.83
N ARG A 23 -0.23 3.21 16.65
CA ARG A 23 -1.56 3.74 16.27
C ARG A 23 -1.53 5.20 15.86
N THR A 24 -0.83 6.05 16.62
CA THR A 24 -0.72 7.48 16.34
C THR A 24 0.19 7.77 15.14
N ALA A 25 1.23 6.97 14.94
CA ALA A 25 2.15 7.14 13.82
C ALA A 25 1.52 6.73 12.48
N LEU A 26 0.72 5.67 12.47
CA LEU A 26 0.00 5.21 11.28
C LEU A 26 -1.20 6.10 10.94
N ASP A 27 -1.90 6.62 11.95
CA ASP A 27 -3.06 7.51 11.85
C ASP A 27 -4.11 7.15 10.78
N LEU A 28 -4.32 5.85 10.55
CA LEU A 28 -5.26 5.36 9.53
C LEU A 28 -6.69 5.80 9.85
N LYS A 29 -7.37 6.31 8.82
CA LYS A 29 -8.75 6.79 8.91
C LYS A 29 -9.67 5.92 8.08
N THR A 30 -10.86 5.68 8.60
CA THR A 30 -11.92 4.98 7.87
C THR A 30 -12.35 5.77 6.63
N GLY A 31 -12.57 5.08 5.51
CA GLY A 31 -13.03 5.69 4.25
C GLY A 31 -11.95 6.41 3.45
N LYS A 32 -10.67 6.26 3.84
CA LYS A 32 -9.51 6.77 3.11
C LYS A 32 -8.80 5.65 2.36
N THR A 33 -8.07 6.03 1.31
CA THR A 33 -7.30 5.11 0.46
C THR A 33 -5.82 5.22 0.80
N TYR A 34 -5.10 4.10 0.78
CA TYR A 34 -3.69 4.03 1.14
C TYR A 34 -2.93 3.13 0.17
N LEU A 35 -1.68 3.49 -0.14
CA LEU A 35 -0.69 2.58 -0.70
C LEU A 35 -0.07 1.79 0.45
N ILE A 36 -0.10 0.45 0.36
CA ILE A 36 0.55 -0.44 1.33
C ILE A 36 1.53 -1.34 0.56
N MET A 37 2.80 -1.25 0.90
CA MET A 37 3.86 -2.10 0.33
C MET A 37 4.65 -2.75 1.46
N GLY A 38 4.79 -4.07 1.43
CA GLY A 38 5.46 -4.81 2.50
C GLY A 38 6.08 -6.10 2.00
N SER A 39 6.65 -6.85 2.94
CA SER A 39 7.27 -8.14 2.64
C SER A 39 6.27 -9.29 2.76
N SER A 40 6.55 -10.39 2.07
CA SER A 40 5.81 -11.65 2.28
C SER A 40 5.99 -12.21 3.69
N ALA A 41 7.07 -11.83 4.40
CA ALA A 41 7.31 -12.21 5.79
C ALA A 41 6.25 -11.66 6.77
N ASP A 42 5.57 -10.57 6.38
CA ASP A 42 4.55 -9.90 7.19
C ASP A 42 3.15 -10.49 6.98
N ILE A 43 3.02 -11.50 6.11
CA ILE A 43 1.76 -12.15 5.79
C ILE A 43 1.50 -13.28 6.78
N ARG A 44 0.34 -13.25 7.42
CA ARG A 44 -0.17 -14.30 8.30
C ARG A 44 -1.34 -14.99 7.61
N LYS A 45 -1.32 -16.31 7.58
CA LYS A 45 -2.42 -17.12 7.05
C LYS A 45 -3.08 -17.84 8.23
N ASP A 46 -4.39 -17.70 8.30
CA ASP A 46 -5.27 -18.55 9.09
C ASP A 46 -6.11 -19.40 8.13
N GLU A 47 -6.80 -20.44 8.63
CA GLU A 47 -7.47 -21.46 7.81
C GLU A 47 -8.34 -20.90 6.68
N ASP A 48 -9.01 -19.76 6.93
CA ASP A 48 -9.89 -19.09 5.96
C ASP A 48 -9.52 -17.62 5.64
N SER A 49 -8.41 -17.09 6.17
CA SER A 49 -8.11 -15.66 5.98
C SER A 49 -6.62 -15.31 5.88
N THR A 50 -6.31 -14.40 4.97
CA THR A 50 -4.99 -13.75 4.86
C THR A 50 -5.03 -12.44 5.64
N MET A 51 -4.11 -12.28 6.58
CA MET A 51 -3.91 -11.08 7.37
C MET A 51 -2.51 -10.51 7.11
N TYR A 52 -2.37 -9.19 7.24
CA TYR A 52 -1.11 -8.48 7.05
C TYR A 52 -0.70 -7.78 8.34
N LEU A 53 0.54 -8.01 8.79
CA LEU A 53 1.10 -7.27 9.91
C LEU A 53 1.82 -6.02 9.40
N LEU A 54 1.36 -4.84 9.79
CA LEU A 54 2.03 -3.57 9.54
C LEU A 54 3.20 -3.43 10.52
N GLY A 55 4.41 -3.75 10.03
CA GLY A 55 5.65 -3.70 10.80
C GLY A 55 6.60 -2.58 10.34
N GLU A 56 7.83 -2.61 10.85
CA GLU A 56 8.89 -1.65 10.51
C GLU A 56 9.22 -1.63 9.01
N ASN A 57 9.11 -2.78 8.34
CA ASN A 57 9.41 -2.93 6.91
C ASN A 57 8.18 -2.76 6.01
N THR A 58 7.06 -2.27 6.57
CA THR A 58 5.84 -2.02 5.80
C THR A 58 5.69 -0.52 5.55
N TRP A 59 5.69 -0.14 4.27
CA TRP A 59 5.39 1.21 3.83
C TRP A 59 3.88 1.40 3.76
N VAL A 60 3.38 2.44 4.44
CA VAL A 60 1.97 2.84 4.40
C VAL A 60 1.91 4.33 4.10
N GLU A 61 1.27 4.68 3.00
CA GLU A 61 1.20 6.06 2.53
C GLU A 61 -0.22 6.44 2.15
N TYR A 62 -0.65 7.64 2.53
CA TYR A 62 -1.98 8.14 2.19
C TYR A 62 -2.08 8.39 0.69
N TRP A 63 -3.11 7.83 0.06
CA TRP A 63 -3.42 8.06 -1.34
C TRP A 63 -4.56 9.08 -1.43
N PRO A 64 -4.28 10.32 -1.88
CA PRO A 64 -5.29 11.36 -1.94
C PRO A 64 -6.44 11.04 -2.89
N THR A 65 -7.62 11.56 -2.59
CA THR A 65 -8.78 11.40 -3.46
C THR A 65 -8.62 12.20 -4.76
N SER A 66 -9.33 11.79 -5.81
CA SER A 66 -9.30 12.53 -7.08
C SER A 66 -9.79 13.97 -6.96
N GLN A 67 -10.55 14.31 -5.92
CA GLN A 67 -10.96 15.69 -5.63
C GLN A 67 -9.80 16.46 -5.01
N GLU A 68 -9.13 15.90 -4.00
CA GLU A 68 -7.94 16.50 -3.35
C GLU A 68 -6.82 16.74 -4.38
N CYS A 69 -6.59 15.82 -5.31
CA CYS A 69 -5.58 15.98 -6.36
C CYS A 69 -5.88 17.12 -7.36
N LYS A 70 -7.15 17.50 -7.54
CA LYS A 70 -7.57 18.53 -8.52
C LYS A 70 -7.48 19.94 -7.97
N ILE A 71 -7.31 20.10 -6.66
CA ILE A 71 -7.22 21.42 -6.03
C ILE A 71 -5.91 22.08 -6.49
N PRO A 72 -5.97 23.28 -7.12
CA PRO A 72 -4.78 24.04 -7.49
C PRO A 72 -3.92 24.35 -6.26
N ASP A 73 -2.60 24.24 -6.40
CA ASP A 73 -1.60 24.51 -5.35
C ASP A 73 -1.78 23.70 -4.05
N SER A 74 -2.49 22.56 -4.10
CA SER A 74 -2.56 21.66 -2.96
C SER A 74 -1.25 20.91 -2.72
N GLU A 75 -0.97 20.62 -1.44
CA GLU A 75 0.16 19.80 -1.02
C GLU A 75 0.08 18.35 -1.55
N PHE A 76 -1.11 17.90 -1.95
CA PHE A 76 -1.35 16.54 -2.45
C PHE A 76 -0.96 16.33 -3.91
N ARG A 77 -0.85 17.41 -4.70
CA ARG A 77 -0.49 17.34 -6.12
C ARG A 77 0.77 16.49 -6.39
N PRO A 78 1.93 16.69 -5.71
CA PRO A 78 3.11 15.88 -5.93
C PRO A 78 2.89 14.40 -5.60
N VAL A 79 2.14 14.08 -4.53
CA VAL A 79 1.82 12.69 -4.15
C VAL A 79 0.96 12.02 -5.22
N CYS A 80 -0.06 12.71 -5.73
CA CYS A 80 -0.94 12.18 -6.78
C CYS A 80 -0.14 11.85 -8.05
N THR A 81 0.69 12.78 -8.52
CA THR A 81 1.54 12.55 -9.70
C THR A 81 2.52 11.40 -9.47
N GLY A 82 3.17 11.36 -8.30
CA GLY A 82 4.11 10.29 -7.95
C GLY A 82 3.47 8.91 -7.90
N MET A 83 2.25 8.81 -7.37
CA MET A 83 1.48 7.56 -7.33
C MET A 83 1.08 7.09 -8.75
N GLU A 84 0.64 8.01 -9.62
CA GLU A 84 0.31 7.69 -11.02
C GLU A 84 1.54 7.20 -11.78
N GLU A 85 2.69 7.85 -11.60
CA GLU A 85 3.96 7.41 -12.19
C GLU A 85 4.40 6.05 -11.65
N LEU A 86 4.27 5.83 -10.33
CA LEU A 86 4.59 4.56 -9.68
C LEU A 86 3.77 3.42 -10.27
N VAL A 87 2.44 3.57 -10.34
CA VAL A 87 1.55 2.55 -10.91
C VAL A 87 1.93 2.25 -12.35
N ASN A 88 2.07 3.28 -13.19
CA ASN A 88 2.43 3.10 -14.59
C ASN A 88 3.77 2.35 -14.75
N GLN A 89 4.77 2.69 -13.94
CA GLN A 89 6.06 2.01 -13.99
C GLN A 89 5.96 0.53 -13.59
N PHE A 90 5.25 0.22 -12.50
CA PHE A 90 5.09 -1.15 -12.02
C PHE A 90 4.21 -2.00 -12.93
N GLU A 91 3.16 -1.44 -13.53
CA GLU A 91 2.29 -2.16 -14.46
C GLU A 91 2.97 -2.45 -15.80
N ILE A 92 3.71 -1.48 -16.35
CA ILE A 92 4.31 -1.61 -17.69
C ILE A 92 5.63 -2.37 -17.61
N PHE A 93 6.50 -2.03 -16.65
CA PHE A 93 7.87 -2.53 -16.61
C PHE A 93 8.09 -3.54 -15.48
N GLY A 94 7.27 -3.51 -14.43
CA GLY A 94 7.50 -4.29 -13.21
C GLY A 94 8.82 -3.91 -12.52
N CYS A 95 9.23 -4.72 -11.54
CA CYS A 95 10.48 -4.50 -10.82
C CYS A 95 11.69 -4.62 -11.75
N GLN A 96 12.41 -3.52 -11.97
CA GLN A 96 13.67 -3.52 -12.71
C GLN A 96 14.79 -4.04 -11.80
N MET A 97 15.43 -5.14 -12.21
CA MET A 97 16.65 -5.59 -11.53
C MET A 97 17.76 -4.58 -11.80
N LYS A 98 18.38 -4.04 -10.73
CA LYS A 98 19.61 -3.25 -10.89
C LYS A 98 20.67 -4.17 -11.49
N ARG A 99 21.08 -3.90 -12.74
CA ARG A 99 22.25 -4.52 -13.34
C ARG A 99 23.48 -4.03 -12.56
N LYS A 100 24.25 -4.97 -12.01
CA LYS A 100 25.56 -4.70 -11.40
C LYS A 100 26.54 -4.22 -12.46
#